data_AF-A0A421BM29-F1
#
_entry.id   AF-A0A421BM29-F1
#
_cell.length_a   1.000
_cell.length_b   1.000
_cell.length_c   1.000
_cell.angle_alpha   90.00
_cell.angle_beta   90.00
_cell.angle_gamma   90.00
#
_symmetry.space_group_name_H-M   'P 1'
#
loop_
_entity.id
_entity.type
_entity.pdbx_description
1 polymer ?
#
loop_
_entity_poly.entity_id
_entity_poly.type
_entity_poly.pdbx_seq_one_letter_code
_entity_poly.pdbx_strand_id
1 'polypeptide(L)'
;MKYKRANIDFVVDAISAAAFQDGANYRLIHPNFDLYKDHISISIEMNDDMTLIKYTTHPGSEKGAYTYDYFNLREREVGTFDAAQGRDVPDELGNSAGEAQKLAREHGQ
;
A
#
# COMPACT_ATOMS: atom_id res chain seq x y z
N MET A 1 14.63 -8.66 -11.85
CA MET A 1 13.61 -9.73 -11.74
C MET A 1 14.11 -10.88 -10.87
N LYS A 2 14.31 -10.67 -9.57
CA LYS A 2 14.55 -11.73 -8.57
C LYS A 2 13.58 -11.44 -7.42
N TYR A 3 12.88 -12.47 -6.96
CA TYR A 3 11.93 -12.45 -5.84
C TYR A 3 10.49 -11.96 -6.13
N LYS A 4 9.76 -12.70 -6.98
CA LYS A 4 8.34 -12.93 -6.69
C LYS A 4 8.25 -14.23 -5.87
N ARG A 5 8.75 -14.17 -4.62
CA ARG A 5 8.45 -15.23 -3.64
C ARG A 5 6.95 -15.20 -3.42
N ALA A 6 6.28 -16.35 -3.49
CA ALA A 6 4.88 -16.46 -3.14
C ALA A 6 4.73 -16.14 -1.65
N ASN A 7 4.59 -14.85 -1.32
CA ASN A 7 4.28 -14.41 0.03
C ASN A 7 2.81 -14.79 0.29
N ILE A 8 2.60 -15.66 1.26
CA ILE A 8 1.28 -16.09 1.73
C ILE A 8 1.06 -15.67 3.19
N ASP A 9 1.84 -14.72 3.70
CA ASP A 9 1.81 -14.26 5.10
C ASP A 9 0.46 -13.63 5.46
N PHE A 10 -0.35 -13.29 4.45
CA PHE A 10 -1.72 -12.84 4.60
C PHE A 10 -2.73 -13.96 4.89
N VAL A 11 -2.36 -15.24 4.76
CA VAL A 11 -3.21 -16.39 5.07
C VAL A 11 -2.91 -16.87 6.49
N VAL A 12 -3.95 -17.04 7.30
CA VAL A 12 -3.81 -17.45 8.72
C VAL A 12 -3.58 -18.96 8.83
N ASP A 13 -4.43 -19.77 8.20
CA ASP A 13 -4.35 -21.22 8.07
C ASP A 13 -4.26 -21.59 6.59
N ALA A 14 -3.04 -21.95 6.17
CA ALA A 14 -2.73 -22.36 4.81
C ALA A 14 -2.81 -23.89 4.60
N ILE A 15 -3.17 -24.66 5.63
CA ILE A 15 -3.17 -26.13 5.61
C ILE A 15 -4.59 -26.66 5.37
N SER A 16 -5.58 -26.05 6.00
CA SER A 16 -6.97 -26.50 5.92
C SER A 16 -7.67 -26.02 4.65
N ALA A 17 -8.16 -26.97 3.85
CA ALA A 17 -8.97 -26.66 2.66
C ALA A 17 -10.26 -25.88 3.01
N ALA A 18 -10.85 -26.16 4.18
CA ALA A 18 -12.06 -25.49 4.64
C ALA A 18 -11.79 -24.03 5.03
N ALA A 19 -10.59 -23.71 5.54
CA ALA A 19 -10.23 -22.35 5.95
C ALA A 19 -10.18 -21.38 4.76
N PHE A 20 -9.90 -21.85 3.54
CA PHE A 20 -9.96 -21.01 2.33
C PHE A 20 -11.38 -20.56 1.94
N GLN A 21 -12.42 -21.11 2.56
CA GLN A 21 -13.81 -20.70 2.35
C GLN A 21 -14.28 -19.66 3.38
N ASP A 22 -13.38 -19.23 4.27
CA ASP A 22 -13.68 -18.26 5.32
C ASP A 22 -12.87 -16.96 5.11
N GLY A 23 -13.56 -15.83 5.07
CA GLY A 23 -12.94 -14.51 5.01
C GLY A 23 -12.03 -14.21 6.20
N ALA A 24 -12.29 -14.79 7.37
CA ALA A 24 -11.44 -14.62 8.56
C ALA A 24 -10.04 -15.25 8.40
N ASN A 25 -9.88 -16.18 7.46
CA ASN A 25 -8.59 -16.79 7.16
C ASN A 25 -7.60 -15.84 6.44
N TYR A 26 -8.06 -14.67 6.04
CA TYR A 26 -7.27 -13.69 5.31
C TYR A 26 -7.08 -12.43 6.15
N ARG A 27 -5.82 -12.04 6.38
CA ARG A 27 -5.44 -10.80 7.07
C ARG A 27 -5.69 -9.56 6.22
N LEU A 28 -5.68 -9.72 4.91
CA LEU A 28 -6.01 -8.67 3.95
C LEU A 28 -7.52 -8.63 3.67
N ILE A 29 -7.97 -7.54 3.06
CA ILE A 29 -9.33 -7.41 2.51
C ILE A 29 -9.48 -8.40 1.36
N HIS A 30 -10.25 -9.46 1.57
CA HIS A 30 -10.45 -10.50 0.58
C HIS A 30 -11.56 -10.11 -0.41
N PRO A 31 -11.31 -10.11 -1.73
CA PRO A 31 -12.24 -9.57 -2.72
C PRO A 31 -13.60 -10.29 -2.79
N ASN A 32 -13.66 -11.56 -2.39
CA ASN A 32 -14.91 -12.33 -2.39
C ASN A 32 -15.64 -12.33 -1.04
N PHE A 33 -14.95 -12.02 0.06
CA PHE A 33 -15.50 -12.18 1.42
C PHE A 33 -15.68 -10.85 2.15
N ASP A 34 -14.96 -9.81 1.74
CA ASP A 34 -14.98 -8.50 2.38
C ASP A 34 -15.43 -7.44 1.37
N LEU A 35 -16.22 -6.47 1.85
CA LEU A 35 -16.51 -5.26 1.10
C LEU A 35 -15.42 -4.24 1.38
N TYR A 36 -14.61 -3.90 0.38
CA TYR A 36 -13.46 -3.00 0.56
C TYR A 36 -13.83 -1.67 1.23
N LYS A 37 -15.01 -1.12 0.91
CA LYS A 37 -15.52 0.15 1.43
C LYS A 37 -15.75 0.16 2.95
N ASP A 38 -15.83 -1.02 3.57
CA ASP A 38 -15.97 -1.14 5.03
C ASP A 38 -14.59 -1.06 5.71
N HIS A 39 -13.50 -1.16 4.94
CA HIS A 39 -12.14 -1.22 5.44
C HIS A 39 -11.24 -0.06 4.98
N ILE A 40 -11.37 0.38 3.72
CA ILE A 40 -10.57 1.44 3.11
C ILE A 40 -11.46 2.31 2.22
N SER A 41 -11.31 3.62 2.35
CA SER A 41 -11.80 4.61 1.40
C SER A 41 -10.73 4.96 0.38
N ILE A 42 -11.12 5.07 -0.89
CA ILE A 42 -10.24 5.45 -2.00
C ILE A 42 -10.72 6.80 -2.54
N SER A 43 -9.86 7.82 -2.48
CA SER A 43 -10.10 9.13 -3.07
C SER A 43 -9.21 9.29 -4.29
N ILE A 44 -9.81 9.64 -5.42
CA ILE A 44 -9.09 9.83 -6.68
C ILE A 44 -9.39 11.24 -7.15
N GLU A 45 -8.35 11.99 -7.45
CA GLU A 45 -8.42 13.32 -8.06
C GLU A 45 -7.62 13.28 -9.36
N MET A 46 -8.20 13.76 -10.45
CA MET A 46 -7.58 13.74 -11.78
C MET A 46 -7.63 15.15 -12.37
N ASN A 47 -6.48 15.66 -12.80
CA ASN A 47 -6.33 16.95 -13.45
C ASN A 47 -5.42 16.79 -14.66
N ASP A 48 -5.95 17.02 -15.87
CA ASP A 48 -5.25 16.85 -17.16
C ASP A 48 -4.43 15.55 -17.22
N ASP A 49 -3.10 15.65 -17.09
CA ASP A 49 -2.15 14.54 -17.19
C ASP A 49 -1.80 13.89 -15.83
N MET A 50 -2.39 14.37 -14.74
CA MET A 50 -2.08 13.95 -13.37
C MET A 50 -3.23 13.18 -12.75
N THR A 51 -2.92 12.03 -12.15
CA THR A 51 -3.86 11.26 -11.31
C THR A 51 -3.28 11.14 -9.92
N LEU A 52 -3.98 11.73 -8.95
CA LEU A 52 -3.69 11.58 -7.54
C LEU A 52 -4.62 10.51 -6.93
N ILE A 53 -4.04 9.56 -6.21
CA ILE A 53 -4.79 8.53 -5.49
C ILE A 53 -4.41 8.62 -4.01
N LYS A 54 -5.42 8.61 -3.14
CA LYS A 54 -5.27 8.53 -1.69
C LYS A 54 -6.08 7.36 -1.14
N TYR A 55 -5.45 6.54 -0.31
CA TYR A 55 -6.09 5.48 0.45
C TYR A 55 -6.20 5.89 1.91
N THR A 56 -7.39 5.75 2.49
CA THR A 56 -7.67 6.08 3.90
C THR A 56 -8.26 4.86 4.58
N THR A 57 -7.57 4.31 5.57
CA THR A 57 -8.05 3.16 6.35
C THR A 57 -9.14 3.61 7.33
N HIS A 58 -10.20 2.82 7.47
CA HIS A 58 -11.25 3.09 8.46
C HIS A 58 -10.75 2.77 9.88
N PRO A 59 -11.08 3.60 10.89
CA PRO A 59 -10.70 3.33 12.27
C PRO A 59 -11.17 1.94 12.75
N GLY A 60 -10.27 1.17 13.36
CA GLY A 60 -10.57 -0.18 13.86
C GLY A 60 -10.56 -1.29 12.81
N SER A 61 -10.31 -0.97 11.53
CA SER A 61 -10.21 -1.98 10.48
C SER A 61 -8.82 -2.62 10.42
N GLU A 62 -8.63 -3.74 11.11
CA GLU A 62 -7.37 -4.50 11.08
C GLU A 62 -7.01 -4.97 9.66
N LYS A 63 -8.00 -5.46 8.90
CA LYS A 63 -7.82 -5.82 7.49
C LYS A 63 -7.43 -4.63 6.62
N GLY A 64 -8.01 -3.46 6.91
CA GLY A 64 -7.67 -2.21 6.23
C GLY A 64 -6.22 -1.80 6.46
N ALA A 65 -5.79 -1.78 7.73
CA ALA A 65 -4.41 -1.48 8.09
C ALA A 65 -3.43 -2.48 7.46
N TYR A 66 -3.70 -3.78 7.61
CA TYR A 66 -2.86 -4.83 7.03
C TYR A 66 -2.77 -4.70 5.51
N THR A 67 -3.89 -4.46 4.81
CA THR A 67 -3.90 -4.31 3.35
C THR A 67 -3.13 -3.07 2.89
N TYR A 68 -3.27 -1.96 3.61
CA TYR A 68 -2.54 -0.73 3.33
C TYR A 68 -1.03 -0.94 3.41
N ASP A 69 -0.56 -1.61 4.46
CA ASP A 69 0.86 -1.88 4.69
C ASP A 69 1.40 -2.97 3.77
N TYR A 70 0.67 -4.08 3.61
CA TYR A 70 1.07 -5.24 2.80
C TYR A 70 1.29 -4.87 1.33
N PHE A 71 0.45 -4.00 0.77
CA PHE A 71 0.61 -3.51 -0.60
C PHE A 71 1.43 -2.22 -0.70
N ASN A 72 1.93 -1.72 0.44
CA ASN A 72 2.66 -0.48 0.56
C ASN A 72 1.96 0.68 -0.16
N LEU A 73 0.66 0.85 0.12
CA LEU A 73 -0.18 1.81 -0.59
C LEU A 73 0.33 3.25 -0.43
N ARG A 74 0.98 3.56 0.70
CA ARG A 74 1.64 4.85 0.93
C ARG A 74 2.67 5.20 -0.14
N GLU A 75 3.55 4.28 -0.53
CA GLU A 75 4.54 4.56 -1.57
C GLU A 75 3.89 4.81 -2.93
N ARG A 76 2.77 4.14 -3.23
CA ARG A 76 2.01 4.40 -4.45
C ARG A 76 1.42 5.81 -4.45
N GLU A 77 0.90 6.26 -3.32
CA GLU A 77 0.40 7.64 -3.16
C GLU A 77 1.53 8.65 -3.42
N VAL A 78 2.69 8.47 -2.77
CA VAL A 78 3.85 9.36 -2.94
C VAL A 78 4.32 9.39 -4.39
N GLY A 79 4.43 8.24 -5.06
CA GLY A 79 4.78 8.19 -6.48
C GLY A 79 3.81 8.95 -7.37
N THR A 80 2.50 8.87 -7.11
CA THR A 80 1.51 9.67 -7.85
C THR A 80 1.60 11.16 -7.55
N PHE A 81 1.91 11.54 -6.31
CA PHE A 81 2.12 12.94 -5.93
C PHE A 81 3.37 13.55 -6.56
N ASP A 82 4.50 12.83 -6.56
CA ASP A 82 5.74 13.31 -7.16
C ASP A 82 5.60 13.49 -8.67
N ALA A 83 4.94 12.54 -9.34
CA ALA A 83 4.60 12.66 -10.75
C ALA A 83 3.69 13.88 -11.02
N ALA A 84 2.66 14.10 -10.19
CA ALA A 84 1.77 15.25 -10.30
C ALA A 84 2.49 16.60 -10.05
N GLN A 85 3.58 16.62 -9.27
CA GLN A 85 4.37 17.84 -9.06
C GLN A 85 5.38 18.12 -10.20
N GLY A 86 5.37 17.34 -11.29
CA GLY A 86 6.31 17.51 -12.40
C GLY A 86 7.76 17.17 -12.03
N ARG A 87 7.97 16.40 -10.96
CA ARG A 87 9.27 15.80 -10.68
C ARG A 87 9.42 14.60 -11.59
N ASP A 88 10.09 14.79 -12.73
CA ASP A 88 10.79 13.68 -13.38
C ASP A 88 11.75 13.15 -12.32
N VAL A 89 11.46 11.98 -11.73
CA VAL A 89 12.42 11.28 -10.88
C VAL A 89 13.51 10.82 -11.85
N PRO A 90 14.67 11.48 -11.94
CA PRO A 90 15.75 10.97 -12.76
C PRO A 90 16.20 9.69 -12.06
N ASP A 91 16.38 8.60 -12.80
CA ASP A 91 16.88 7.32 -12.29
C ASP A 91 18.17 7.46 -11.44
N GLU A 92 18.87 8.59 -11.53
CA GLU A 92 20.10 8.91 -10.80
C GLU A 92 19.95 9.65 -9.45
N LEU A 93 18.74 10.03 -9.00
CA LEU A 93 18.54 10.63 -7.66
C LEU A 93 18.34 9.59 -6.53
N GLY A 94 18.45 8.29 -6.85
CA GLY A 94 18.13 7.18 -5.93
C GLY A 94 18.95 7.10 -4.65
N ASN A 95 20.14 7.73 -4.58
CA ASN A 95 20.98 7.70 -3.38
C ASN A 95 20.94 9.01 -2.57
N SER A 96 20.99 10.17 -3.21
CA SER A 96 21.09 11.46 -2.53
C SER A 96 19.76 11.91 -1.88
N ALA A 97 18.62 11.66 -2.53
CA ALA A 97 17.32 11.94 -1.96
C ALA A 97 16.98 11.00 -0.79
N GLY A 98 17.41 9.73 -0.89
CA GLY A 98 17.30 8.74 0.18
C GLY A 98 18.16 9.09 1.39
N GLU A 99 19.39 9.56 1.17
CA GLU A 99 20.28 10.05 2.23
C GLU A 99 19.72 11.29 2.92
N ALA A 100 19.18 12.26 2.18
CA ALA A 100 18.56 13.45 2.75
C ALA A 100 17.33 13.12 3.62
N GLN A 101 16.48 12.17 3.18
CA GLN A 101 15.36 11.69 4.00
C GLN A 101 15.81 10.94 5.25
N LYS A 102 16.89 10.16 5.15
CA LYS A 102 17.45 9.43 6.28
C LYS A 102 18.04 10.41 7.31
N LEU A 103 18.74 11.44 6.84
CA LEU A 103 19.28 12.52 7.67
C LEU A 103 18.17 13.32 8.37
N ALA A 104 17.08 13.65 7.67
CA ALA A 104 15.94 14.36 8.26
C ALA A 104 15.26 13.53 9.38
N ARG A 105 15.10 12.22 9.17
CA ARG A 105 14.55 11.31 10.19
C ARG A 105 15.48 11.15 11.39
N GLU A 106 16.79 11.15 11.19
CA GLU A 106 17.79 11.06 12.27
C GLU A 106 17.89 12.34 13.11
N HIS A 107 17.57 13.51 12.51
CA HIS A 107 17.66 14.81 13.17
C HIS A 107 16.31 15.43 13.58
N GLY A 108 15.20 14.69 13.48
CA GLY A 108 13.92 15.03 14.10
C GLY A 108 13.28 16.33 13.59
N GLN A 109 13.38 16.60 12.29
CA GLN A 109 12.60 17.66 11.62
C GLN A 109 11.55 17.06 10.68
#